data_AF-A0A260BE68-F1
#
_entry.id   AF-A0A260BE68-F1
#
_cell.length_a   1.000
_cell.length_b   1.000
_cell.length_c   1.000
_cell.angle_alpha   90.00
_cell.angle_beta   90.00
_cell.angle_gamma   90.00
#
_symmetry.space_group_name_H-M   'P 1'
#
loop_
_entity.id
_entity.type
_entity.pdbx_description
1 polymer ?
#
loop_
_entity_poly.entity_id
_entity_poly.type
_entity_poly.pdbx_seq_one_letter_code
_entity_poly.pdbx_strand_id
1 'polypeptide(L)'
;MWATDQLSALHILTDQVAHTMPFNHHAASFMSLCRTAFECSSQAIWVMSSPDREIRRRRAAGMSLANVGDAKRYLDGEISLALGRGEPGPTLERDEVQGWIAELNRLGPQSAKPTARVIAAGRWIQDNSPPHLAAEIGSRPIGLLVEQQYNVCSSFSHGETWPATLVGGDISSMFSMMADAIAVAVYVTECAVALIEAHATTTGSTRAIHYPDRLSSTIRAWQPIYSWTD
;
A
#
# COMPACT_ATOMS: atom_id res chain seq x y z
N MET A 1 8.83 -2.31 0.76
CA MET A 1 8.28 -2.59 -0.58
C MET A 1 7.46 -1.38 -0.99
N TRP A 2 7.75 -0.75 -2.13
CA TRP A 2 7.17 0.54 -2.51
C TRP A 2 6.08 0.33 -3.56
N ALA A 3 4.92 0.96 -3.39
CA ALA A 3 3.79 0.81 -4.31
C ALA A 3 4.14 1.19 -5.76
N THR A 4 5.00 2.19 -5.93
CA THR A 4 5.54 2.63 -7.23
C THR A 4 6.34 1.55 -7.94
N ASP A 5 7.09 0.72 -7.20
CA ASP A 5 7.85 -0.39 -7.79
C ASP A 5 6.92 -1.48 -8.31
N GLN A 6 5.81 -1.73 -7.59
CA GLN A 6 4.79 -2.69 -8.02
C GLN A 6 4.09 -2.22 -9.29
N LEU A 7 3.73 -0.94 -9.37
CA LEU A 7 3.17 -0.34 -10.57
C LEU A 7 4.18 -0.32 -11.73
N SER A 8 5.47 -0.12 -11.45
CA SER A 8 6.53 -0.20 -12.47
C SER A 8 6.71 -1.62 -13.00
N ALA A 9 6.67 -2.63 -12.13
CA ALA A 9 6.68 -4.03 -12.54
C ALA A 9 5.44 -4.40 -13.36
N LEU A 10 4.26 -3.90 -12.98
CA LEU A 10 3.04 -4.04 -13.77
C LEU A 10 3.19 -3.42 -15.16
N HIS A 11 3.80 -2.24 -15.27
CA HIS A 11 4.05 -1.61 -16.56
C HIS A 11 4.89 -2.51 -17.49
N ILE A 12 5.98 -3.11 -16.97
CA ILE A 12 6.81 -4.05 -17.73
C ILE A 12 5.99 -5.26 -18.19
N LEU A 13 5.17 -5.82 -17.30
CA LEU A 13 4.29 -6.95 -17.66
C LEU A 13 3.28 -6.55 -18.75
N THR A 14 2.66 -5.37 -18.65
CA THR A 14 1.72 -4.90 -19.67
C THR A 14 2.39 -4.66 -21.02
N ASP A 15 3.62 -4.11 -21.02
CA ASP A 15 4.38 -3.81 -22.22
C ASP A 15 4.84 -5.08 -22.94
N GLN A 16 5.39 -6.04 -22.19
CA GLN A 16 5.75 -7.36 -22.73
C GLN A 16 4.55 -8.05 -23.37
N VAL A 17 3.40 -7.98 -22.71
CA VAL A 17 2.19 -8.64 -23.18
C VAL A 17 1.59 -7.95 -24.41
N ALA A 18 1.76 -6.63 -24.58
CA ALA A 18 1.39 -5.93 -25.81
C ALA A 18 2.17 -6.45 -27.05
N HIS A 19 3.30 -7.13 -26.83
CA HIS A 19 4.19 -7.63 -27.87
C HIS A 19 4.20 -9.16 -28.04
N THR A 20 3.47 -9.91 -27.21
CA THR A 20 3.41 -11.39 -27.29
C THR A 20 1.97 -11.91 -27.37
N MET A 21 1.67 -12.65 -28.44
CA MET A 21 0.41 -13.37 -28.61
C MET A 21 0.64 -14.89 -28.50
N PRO A 22 -0.24 -15.65 -27.81
CA PRO A 22 -1.42 -15.19 -27.05
C PRO A 22 -1.05 -14.54 -25.70
N PHE A 23 -1.93 -13.68 -25.19
CA PHE A 23 -1.84 -13.07 -23.86
C PHE A 23 -1.75 -14.19 -22.81
N ASN A 24 -0.58 -14.45 -22.26
CA ASN A 24 -0.44 -15.43 -21.18
C ASN A 24 -0.72 -14.70 -19.87
N HIS A 25 -1.93 -14.88 -19.33
CA HIS A 25 -2.56 -13.85 -18.50
C HIS A 25 -1.85 -13.48 -17.20
N HIS A 26 -0.88 -14.29 -16.73
CA HIS A 26 -0.16 -14.13 -15.45
C HIS A 26 -1.03 -13.48 -14.36
N ALA A 27 -2.33 -13.84 -14.32
CA ALA A 27 -3.33 -13.03 -13.63
C ALA A 27 -3.05 -13.03 -12.13
N ALA A 28 -2.58 -14.16 -11.60
CA ALA A 28 -2.08 -14.25 -10.24
C ALA A 28 -0.96 -13.23 -9.97
N SER A 29 0.07 -13.18 -10.82
CA SER A 29 1.19 -12.24 -10.66
C SER A 29 0.70 -10.78 -10.76
N PHE A 30 -0.09 -10.46 -11.78
CA PHE A 30 -0.63 -9.11 -11.98
C PHE A 30 -1.47 -8.65 -10.78
N MET A 31 -2.41 -9.49 -10.35
CA MET A 31 -3.30 -9.19 -9.23
C MET A 31 -2.53 -9.13 -7.90
N SER A 32 -1.49 -9.94 -7.71
CA SER A 32 -0.60 -9.83 -6.55
C SER A 32 0.16 -8.51 -6.52
N LEU A 33 0.68 -8.02 -7.66
CA LEU A 33 1.34 -6.70 -7.71
C LEU A 33 0.35 -5.57 -7.39
N CYS A 34 -0.87 -5.62 -7.94
CA CYS A 34 -1.95 -4.69 -7.59
C CYS A 34 -2.28 -4.73 -6.09
N ARG A 35 -2.41 -5.93 -5.51
CA ARG A 35 -2.61 -6.12 -4.06
C ARG A 35 -1.53 -5.41 -3.25
N THR A 36 -0.27 -5.65 -3.59
CA THR A 36 0.85 -5.05 -2.87
C THR A 36 0.84 -3.52 -2.99
N ALA A 37 0.52 -2.98 -4.18
CA ALA A 37 0.33 -1.55 -4.36
C ALA A 37 -0.79 -1.01 -3.46
N PHE A 38 -1.95 -1.68 -3.38
CA PHE A 38 -3.03 -1.32 -2.46
C PHE A 38 -2.58 -1.30 -1.00
N GLU A 39 -1.93 -2.36 -0.53
CA GLU A 39 -1.52 -2.47 0.87
C GLU A 39 -0.48 -1.42 1.25
N CYS A 40 0.49 -1.17 0.37
CA CYS A 40 1.55 -0.18 0.58
C CYS A 40 1.02 1.26 0.58
N SER A 41 0.20 1.61 -0.43
CA SER A 41 -0.40 2.94 -0.53
C SER A 41 -1.42 3.18 0.59
N SER A 42 -2.25 2.19 0.91
CA SER A 42 -3.21 2.29 2.02
C SER A 42 -2.52 2.37 3.38
N GLN A 43 -1.36 1.73 3.54
CA GLN A 43 -0.55 1.88 4.74
C GLN A 43 -0.02 3.32 4.88
N ALA A 44 0.48 3.92 3.80
CA ALA A 44 0.91 5.31 3.82
C ALA A 44 -0.26 6.25 4.20
N ILE A 45 -1.43 6.05 3.58
CA ILE A 45 -2.64 6.84 3.90
C ILE A 45 -3.08 6.59 5.35
N TRP A 46 -3.08 5.35 5.83
CA TRP A 46 -3.41 5.04 7.21
C TRP A 46 -2.50 5.78 8.19
N VAL A 47 -1.19 5.79 7.95
CA VAL A 47 -0.23 6.48 8.80
C VAL A 47 -0.40 8.00 8.74
N MET A 48 -0.60 8.56 7.55
CA MET A 48 -0.53 10.01 7.32
C MET A 48 -1.89 10.74 7.40
N SER A 49 -3.01 10.04 7.30
CA SER A 49 -4.36 10.64 7.21
C SER A 49 -4.77 11.50 8.40
N SER A 50 -4.31 11.16 9.62
CA SER A 50 -4.70 11.90 10.82
C SER A 50 -4.03 13.27 10.90
N PRO A 51 -4.76 14.37 11.20
CA PRO A 51 -4.14 15.68 11.44
C PRO A 51 -3.33 15.71 12.75
N ASP A 52 -3.62 14.82 13.71
CA ASP A 52 -2.87 14.70 14.96
C ASP A 52 -1.52 14.00 14.74
N ARG A 53 -0.43 14.73 15.03
CA ARG A 53 0.94 14.24 14.92
C ARG A 53 1.20 13.00 15.77
N GLU A 54 0.66 12.93 16.98
CA GLU A 54 0.89 11.82 17.89
C GLU A 54 0.15 10.56 17.44
N ILE A 55 -1.03 10.70 16.84
CA ILE A 55 -1.69 9.56 16.15
C ILE A 55 -0.81 9.05 15.01
N ARG A 56 -0.27 9.94 14.16
CA ARG A 56 0.61 9.53 13.05
C ARG A 56 1.85 8.78 13.55
N ARG A 57 2.51 9.29 14.60
CA ARG A 57 3.69 8.66 15.23
C ARG A 57 3.38 7.28 15.77
N ARG A 58 2.26 7.11 16.49
CA ARG A 58 1.83 5.81 17.02
C ARG A 58 1.53 4.81 15.90
N ARG A 59 0.89 5.25 14.82
CA ARG A 59 0.63 4.40 13.64
C ARG A 59 1.92 4.00 12.93
N ALA A 60 2.87 4.92 12.74
CA ALA A 60 4.18 4.63 12.17
C ALA A 60 5.00 3.65 13.03
N ALA A 61 4.97 3.83 14.36
CA ALA A 61 5.58 2.92 15.31
C ALA A 61 4.95 1.51 15.24
N GLY A 62 3.62 1.42 15.14
CA GLY A 62 2.91 0.14 14.99
C GLY A 62 3.24 -0.59 13.69
N MET A 63 3.46 0.14 12.59
CA MET A 63 3.93 -0.45 11.34
C MET A 63 5.37 -0.97 11.46
N SER A 64 6.25 -0.20 12.08
CA SER A 64 7.64 -0.60 12.30
C SER A 64 7.71 -1.82 13.21
N LEU A 65 6.87 -1.85 14.27
CA LEU A 65 6.80 -2.95 15.23
C LEU A 65 6.40 -4.27 14.57
N ALA A 66 5.44 -4.23 13.64
CA ALA A 66 5.07 -5.41 12.86
C ALA A 66 6.26 -5.95 12.06
N ASN A 67 6.97 -5.08 11.32
CA ASN A 67 8.12 -5.48 10.51
C ASN A 67 9.26 -6.07 11.34
N VAL A 68 9.61 -5.46 12.47
CA VAL A 68 10.68 -5.99 13.35
C VAL A 68 10.23 -7.26 14.09
N GLY A 69 8.93 -7.41 14.36
CA GLY A 69 8.37 -8.65 14.89
C GLY A 69 8.52 -9.82 13.92
N ASP A 70 8.33 -9.57 12.63
CA ASP A 70 8.54 -10.57 11.56
C ASP A 70 10.02 -10.94 11.43
N ALA A 71 10.91 -9.94 11.46
CA ALA A 71 12.35 -10.16 11.49
C ALA A 71 12.79 -11.00 12.71
N LYS A 72 12.24 -10.72 13.89
CA LYS A 72 12.49 -11.52 15.09
C LYS A 72 12.08 -12.97 14.89
N ARG A 73 10.87 -13.22 14.36
CA ARG A 73 10.37 -14.57 14.10
C ARG A 73 11.27 -15.34 13.13
N TYR A 74 11.77 -14.68 12.11
CA TYR A 74 12.75 -15.26 11.19
C TYR A 74 14.05 -15.62 11.92
N LEU A 75 14.63 -14.71 12.70
CA LEU A 75 15.86 -14.94 13.46
C LEU A 75 15.72 -16.05 14.52
N ASP A 76 14.59 -16.13 15.22
CA ASP A 76 14.30 -17.22 16.16
C ASP A 76 14.30 -18.58 15.43
N GLY A 77 13.78 -18.62 14.19
CA GLY A 77 13.83 -19.79 13.31
C GLY A 77 15.26 -20.16 12.92
N GLU A 78 16.06 -19.19 12.48
CA GLU A 78 17.46 -19.40 12.13
C GLU A 78 18.30 -19.92 13.30
N ILE A 79 18.09 -19.38 14.51
CA ILE A 79 18.72 -19.87 15.74
C ILE A 79 18.33 -21.33 15.99
N SER A 80 17.04 -21.67 15.85
CA SER A 80 16.56 -23.04 16.06
C SER A 80 17.18 -24.02 15.06
N LEU A 81 17.32 -23.61 13.80
CA LEU A 81 17.99 -24.41 12.76
C LEU A 81 19.49 -24.58 13.02
N ALA A 82 20.19 -23.51 13.44
CA ALA A 82 21.62 -23.55 13.77
C ALA A 82 21.90 -24.47 14.97
N LEU A 83 21.08 -24.40 16.01
CA LEU A 83 21.18 -25.29 17.18
C LEU A 83 21.02 -26.77 16.77
N GLY A 84 20.12 -27.07 15.84
CA GLY A 84 19.97 -28.42 15.28
C GLY A 84 21.20 -28.93 14.51
N ARG A 85 22.06 -28.03 14.02
CA ARG A 85 23.31 -28.34 13.33
C ARG A 85 24.56 -28.27 14.22
N GLY A 86 24.42 -27.85 15.48
CA GLY A 86 25.57 -27.60 16.36
C GLY A 86 26.37 -26.34 15.98
N GLU A 87 25.75 -25.40 15.27
CA GLU A 87 26.35 -24.14 14.83
C GLU A 87 25.90 -22.97 15.72
N PRO A 88 26.69 -21.90 15.83
CA PRO A 88 26.22 -20.66 16.44
C PRO A 88 25.16 -19.99 15.55
N GLY A 89 24.03 -19.61 16.14
CA GLY A 89 22.98 -18.83 15.47
C GLY A 89 23.19 -17.30 15.57
N PRO A 90 22.38 -16.49 14.86
CA PRO A 90 22.49 -15.03 14.82
C PRO A 90 21.91 -14.36 16.09
N THR A 91 22.57 -14.56 17.24
CA THR A 91 22.08 -14.08 18.54
C THR A 91 22.23 -12.58 18.73
N LEU A 92 23.28 -11.97 18.18
CA LEU A 92 23.52 -10.52 18.25
C LEU A 92 22.44 -9.73 17.51
N GLU A 93 22.14 -10.14 16.28
CA GLU A 93 21.09 -9.54 15.45
C GLU A 93 19.72 -9.70 16.11
N ARG A 94 19.47 -10.85 16.73
CA ARG A 94 18.23 -11.10 17.48
C ARG A 94 18.10 -10.16 18.67
N ASP A 95 19.17 -9.92 19.41
CA ASP A 95 19.17 -9.01 20.56
C ASP A 95 19.04 -7.53 20.16
N GLU A 96 19.62 -7.14 19.02
CA GLU A 96 19.41 -5.81 18.44
C GLU A 96 17.94 -5.59 18.05
N VAL A 97 17.34 -6.56 17.35
CA VAL A 97 15.90 -6.53 16.99
C VAL A 97 15.01 -6.48 18.25
N GLN A 98 15.38 -7.21 19.30
CA GLN A 98 14.68 -7.15 20.58
C GLN A 98 14.76 -5.76 21.22
N GLY A 99 15.91 -5.08 21.09
CA GLY A 99 16.10 -3.69 21.51
C GLY A 99 15.18 -2.72 20.75
N TRP A 100 15.08 -2.86 19.43
CA TRP A 100 14.17 -2.04 18.61
C TRP A 100 12.70 -2.24 18.98
N ILE A 101 12.29 -3.48 19.24
CA ILE A 101 10.93 -3.81 19.72
C ILE A 101 10.64 -3.08 21.05
N ALA A 102 11.59 -3.10 21.98
CA ALA A 102 11.42 -2.42 23.27
C ALA A 102 11.24 -0.91 23.10
N GLU A 103 12.03 -0.28 22.22
CA GLU A 103 11.91 1.16 21.94
C GLU A 103 10.58 1.51 21.27
N LEU A 104 10.16 0.75 20.26
CA LEU A 104 8.89 0.97 19.56
C LEU A 104 7.68 0.83 20.50
N ASN A 105 7.73 -0.09 21.47
CA ASN A 105 6.66 -0.26 22.45
C ASN A 105 6.49 0.96 23.37
N ARG A 106 7.57 1.70 23.67
CA ARG A 106 7.50 2.93 24.48
C ARG A 106 6.69 4.04 23.79
N LEU A 107 6.55 3.98 22.47
CA LEU A 107 5.81 4.97 21.69
C LEU A 107 4.28 4.74 21.71
N GLY A 108 3.77 3.68 22.37
CA GLY A 108 2.34 3.35 22.36
C GLY A 108 1.84 2.97 20.96
N PRO A 109 2.45 1.96 20.30
CA PRO A 109 2.24 1.68 18.89
C PRO A 109 0.78 1.31 18.58
N GLN A 110 0.25 1.85 17.50
CA GLN A 110 -1.08 1.53 16.97
C GLN A 110 -0.93 0.80 15.64
N SER A 111 -1.45 -0.42 15.55
CA SER A 111 -1.46 -1.20 14.31
C SER A 111 -2.88 -1.57 13.92
N ALA A 112 -3.05 -1.91 12.65
CA ALA A 112 -4.30 -2.41 12.08
C ALA A 112 -3.95 -3.48 11.05
N LYS A 113 -4.81 -4.48 10.87
CA LYS A 113 -4.63 -5.51 9.83
C LYS A 113 -4.63 -4.87 8.42
N PRO A 114 -3.95 -5.46 7.41
CA PRO A 114 -3.91 -4.92 6.04
C PRO A 114 -5.29 -4.53 5.49
N THR A 115 -6.27 -5.43 5.58
CA THR A 115 -7.66 -5.18 5.15
C THR A 115 -8.28 -3.97 5.86
N ALA A 116 -8.07 -3.82 7.17
CA ALA A 116 -8.59 -2.69 7.91
C ALA A 116 -7.95 -1.36 7.49
N ARG A 117 -6.66 -1.37 7.13
CA ARG A 117 -5.97 -0.19 6.58
C ARG A 117 -6.48 0.19 5.21
N VAL A 118 -6.71 -0.80 4.33
CA VAL A 118 -7.27 -0.58 2.99
C VAL A 118 -8.67 0.04 3.08
N ILE A 119 -9.54 -0.52 3.91
CA ILE A 119 -10.89 0.03 4.13
C ILE A 119 -10.81 1.44 4.71
N ALA A 120 -9.96 1.68 5.71
CA ALA A 120 -9.79 2.99 6.30
C ALA A 120 -9.25 4.02 5.30
N ALA A 121 -8.29 3.63 4.45
CA ALA A 121 -7.74 4.48 3.40
C ALA A 121 -8.80 4.82 2.34
N GLY A 122 -9.55 3.83 1.85
CA GLY A 122 -10.63 4.05 0.89
C GLY A 122 -11.70 5.01 1.42
N ARG A 123 -12.11 4.85 2.69
CA ARG A 123 -13.03 5.78 3.37
C ARG A 123 -12.44 7.19 3.47
N TRP A 124 -11.19 7.30 3.89
CA TRP A 124 -10.53 8.60 3.99
C TRP A 124 -10.44 9.32 2.64
N ILE A 125 -10.11 8.62 1.55
CA ILE A 125 -10.08 9.18 0.20
C ILE A 125 -11.48 9.66 -0.21
N GLN A 126 -12.52 8.88 0.10
CA GLN A 126 -13.90 9.26 -0.19
C GLN A 126 -14.29 10.56 0.54
N ASP A 127 -14.02 10.61 1.85
CA ASP A 127 -14.32 11.77 2.70
C ASP A 127 -13.48 13.01 2.34
N ASN A 128 -12.32 12.82 1.71
CA ASN A 128 -11.39 13.87 1.28
C ASN A 128 -11.21 13.80 -0.25
N SER A 129 -12.33 13.80 -0.98
CA SER A 129 -12.37 13.54 -2.43
C SER A 129 -11.26 14.26 -3.23
N PRO A 130 -10.36 13.51 -3.90
CA PRO A 130 -9.20 14.08 -4.57
C PRO A 130 -9.58 14.75 -5.90
N PRO A 131 -9.36 16.07 -6.07
CA PRO A 131 -9.71 16.77 -7.32
C PRO A 131 -9.10 16.17 -8.60
N HIS A 132 -7.91 15.57 -8.52
CA HIS A 132 -7.21 14.99 -9.67
C HIS A 132 -7.86 13.73 -10.25
N LEU A 133 -8.82 13.12 -9.53
CA LEU A 133 -9.53 11.92 -9.96
C LEU A 133 -11.02 12.17 -10.25
N ALA A 134 -11.46 13.44 -10.24
CA ALA A 134 -12.88 13.78 -10.35
C ALA A 134 -13.49 13.29 -11.68
N ALA A 135 -12.74 13.38 -12.78
CA ALA A 135 -13.19 12.92 -14.10
C ALA A 135 -13.19 11.40 -14.20
N GLU A 136 -12.18 10.75 -13.63
CA GLU A 136 -11.97 9.31 -13.68
C GLU A 136 -12.99 8.59 -12.81
N ILE A 137 -13.19 9.01 -11.57
CA ILE A 137 -14.10 8.33 -10.62
C ILE A 137 -15.56 8.71 -10.89
N GLY A 138 -15.82 9.97 -11.25
CA GLY A 138 -17.18 10.51 -11.36
C GLY A 138 -17.93 10.41 -10.04
N SER A 139 -19.16 9.88 -10.08
CA SER A 139 -20.03 9.69 -8.90
C SER A 139 -19.81 8.35 -8.16
N ARG A 140 -18.82 7.55 -8.57
CA ARG A 140 -18.62 6.21 -8.01
C ARG A 140 -18.07 6.28 -6.57
N PRO A 141 -18.52 5.40 -5.65
CA PRO A 141 -18.03 5.38 -4.28
C PRO A 141 -16.63 4.77 -4.20
N ILE A 142 -15.58 5.60 -4.25
CA ILE A 142 -14.18 5.14 -4.26
C ILE A 142 -13.84 4.24 -3.07
N GLY A 143 -14.41 4.48 -1.88
CA GLY A 143 -14.16 3.63 -0.72
C GLY A 143 -14.59 2.17 -0.97
N LEU A 144 -15.74 1.96 -1.62
CA LEU A 144 -16.22 0.63 -1.99
C LEU A 144 -15.40 0.03 -3.13
N LEU A 145 -14.98 0.84 -4.11
CA LEU A 145 -14.11 0.35 -5.20
C LEU A 145 -12.78 -0.17 -4.67
N VAL A 146 -12.15 0.56 -3.73
CA VAL A 146 -10.89 0.17 -3.11
C VAL A 146 -11.04 -1.15 -2.34
N GLU A 147 -12.10 -1.29 -1.53
CA GLU A 147 -12.38 -2.53 -0.80
C GLU A 147 -12.66 -3.71 -1.74
N GLN A 148 -13.50 -3.51 -2.74
CA GLN A 148 -13.86 -4.53 -3.72
C GLN A 148 -12.62 -5.03 -4.48
N GLN A 149 -11.82 -4.12 -5.04
CA GLN A 149 -10.65 -4.50 -5.83
C GLN A 149 -9.55 -5.14 -4.97
N TYR A 150 -9.40 -4.70 -3.72
CA TYR A 150 -8.50 -5.38 -2.79
C TYR A 150 -8.95 -6.82 -2.50
N ASN A 151 -10.25 -7.08 -2.30
CA ASN A 151 -10.76 -8.43 -2.08
C ASN A 151 -10.52 -9.34 -3.29
N VAL A 152 -10.78 -8.81 -4.50
CA VAL A 152 -10.45 -9.51 -5.75
C VAL A 152 -8.96 -9.83 -5.80
N CYS A 153 -8.06 -8.85 -5.62
CA CYS A 153 -6.62 -9.10 -5.70
C CYS A 153 -6.10 -10.05 -4.60
N SER A 154 -6.71 -9.96 -3.41
CA SER A 154 -6.39 -10.82 -2.27
C SER A 154 -6.68 -12.29 -2.57
N SER A 155 -7.81 -12.58 -3.23
CA SER A 155 -8.22 -13.94 -3.58
C SER A 155 -7.17 -14.68 -4.42
N PHE A 156 -6.59 -14.02 -5.44
CA PHE A 156 -5.53 -14.57 -6.28
C PHE A 156 -4.26 -14.90 -5.47
N SER A 157 -3.91 -14.05 -4.52
CA SER A 157 -2.74 -14.27 -3.66
C SER A 157 -2.95 -15.41 -2.65
N HIS A 158 -4.21 -15.74 -2.35
CA HIS A 158 -4.59 -16.89 -1.51
C HIS A 158 -4.90 -18.16 -2.32
N GLY A 159 -4.79 -18.11 -3.65
CA GLY A 159 -5.10 -19.26 -4.52
C GLY A 159 -6.60 -19.56 -4.62
N GLU A 160 -7.46 -18.60 -4.33
CA GLU A 160 -8.91 -18.74 -4.45
C GLU A 160 -9.35 -18.65 -5.93
N THR A 161 -10.34 -19.46 -6.31
CA THR A 161 -10.80 -19.56 -7.71
C THR A 161 -12.08 -18.78 -7.99
N TRP A 162 -12.75 -18.24 -6.96
CA TRP A 162 -14.04 -17.59 -7.13
C TRP A 162 -14.05 -16.43 -8.16
N PRO A 163 -13.01 -15.58 -8.31
CA PRO A 163 -13.07 -14.52 -9.30
C PRO A 163 -13.11 -15.06 -10.72
N ALA A 164 -12.32 -16.10 -10.99
CA ALA A 164 -12.31 -16.78 -12.28
C ALA A 164 -13.65 -17.49 -12.56
N THR A 165 -14.26 -18.07 -11.53
CA THR A 165 -15.59 -18.68 -11.63
C THR A 165 -16.68 -17.65 -11.91
N LEU A 166 -16.65 -16.48 -11.27
CA LEU A 166 -17.64 -15.42 -11.48
C LEU A 166 -17.63 -14.88 -12.91
N VAL A 167 -16.46 -14.80 -13.54
CA VAL A 167 -16.34 -14.37 -14.94
C VAL A 167 -16.54 -15.51 -15.93
N GLY A 168 -16.92 -16.71 -15.47
CA GLY A 168 -17.20 -17.87 -16.32
C GLY A 168 -16.00 -18.33 -17.16
N GLY A 169 -14.77 -17.99 -16.76
CA GLY A 169 -13.57 -18.21 -17.57
C GLY A 169 -13.48 -17.35 -18.85
N ASP A 170 -14.34 -16.34 -19.01
CA ASP A 170 -14.27 -15.41 -20.13
C ASP A 170 -13.02 -14.52 -20.02
N ILE A 171 -12.19 -14.58 -21.06
CA ILE A 171 -10.92 -13.85 -21.12
C ILE A 171 -11.15 -12.33 -21.07
N SER A 172 -12.18 -11.83 -21.76
CA SER A 172 -12.48 -10.39 -21.81
C SER A 172 -12.91 -9.86 -20.44
N SER A 173 -13.76 -10.61 -19.74
CA SER A 173 -14.17 -10.31 -18.37
C SER A 173 -12.99 -10.42 -17.40
N MET A 174 -12.08 -11.37 -17.63
CA MET A 174 -10.88 -11.50 -16.80
C MET A 174 -9.99 -10.25 -16.95
N PHE A 175 -9.74 -9.85 -18.20
CA PHE A 175 -8.98 -8.64 -18.51
C PHE A 175 -9.63 -7.38 -17.94
N SER A 176 -10.96 -7.27 -17.99
CA SER A 176 -11.69 -6.13 -17.42
C SER A 176 -11.47 -6.02 -15.90
N MET A 177 -11.49 -7.15 -15.19
CA MET A 177 -11.20 -7.19 -13.75
C MET A 177 -9.74 -6.81 -13.44
N MET A 178 -8.78 -7.24 -14.28
CA MET A 178 -7.39 -6.80 -14.15
C MET A 178 -7.24 -5.29 -14.40
N ALA A 179 -7.95 -4.75 -15.40
CA ALA A 179 -7.97 -3.32 -15.72
C ALA A 179 -8.55 -2.48 -14.58
N ASP A 180 -9.64 -2.93 -13.96
CA ASP A 180 -10.22 -2.29 -12.78
C ASP A 180 -9.25 -2.31 -11.60
N ALA A 181 -8.59 -3.45 -11.36
CA ALA A 181 -7.62 -3.59 -10.28
C ALA A 181 -6.43 -2.62 -10.42
N ILE A 182 -5.83 -2.53 -11.62
CA ILE A 182 -4.72 -1.61 -11.85
C ILE A 182 -5.16 -0.14 -11.78
N ALA A 183 -6.34 0.19 -12.31
CA ALA A 183 -6.86 1.55 -12.24
C ALA A 183 -7.02 2.02 -10.79
N VAL A 184 -7.66 1.20 -9.95
CA VAL A 184 -7.85 1.55 -8.54
C VAL A 184 -6.50 1.53 -7.78
N ALA A 185 -5.57 0.63 -8.13
CA ALA A 185 -4.23 0.62 -7.53
C ALA A 185 -3.46 1.91 -7.81
N VAL A 186 -3.56 2.44 -9.04
CA VAL A 186 -3.01 3.75 -9.41
C VAL A 186 -3.69 4.85 -8.61
N TYR A 187 -5.02 4.91 -8.55
CA TYR A 187 -5.76 5.94 -7.80
C TYR A 187 -5.34 6.01 -6.33
N VAL A 188 -5.26 4.87 -5.63
CA VAL A 188 -4.86 4.84 -4.22
C VAL A 188 -3.41 5.24 -4.05
N THR A 189 -2.53 4.89 -5.00
CA THR A 189 -1.11 5.26 -4.97
C THR A 189 -0.91 6.75 -5.20
N GLU A 190 -1.62 7.34 -6.15
CA GLU A 190 -1.60 8.78 -6.39
C GLU A 190 -2.13 9.56 -5.19
N CYS A 191 -3.20 9.06 -4.54
CA CYS A 191 -3.67 9.61 -3.27
C CYS A 191 -2.61 9.50 -2.17
N ALA A 192 -1.90 8.38 -2.05
CA ALA A 192 -0.84 8.24 -1.05
C ALA A 192 0.30 9.25 -1.29
N VAL A 193 0.73 9.42 -2.54
CA VAL A 193 1.75 10.41 -2.92
C VAL A 193 1.26 11.83 -2.63
N ALA A 194 0.05 12.18 -3.07
CA ALA A 194 -0.52 13.51 -2.84
C ALA A 194 -0.64 13.85 -1.36
N LEU A 195 -0.99 12.87 -0.51
CA LEU A 195 -1.06 13.05 0.93
C LEU A 195 0.33 13.25 1.56
N ILE A 196 1.33 12.46 1.19
CA ILE A 196 2.71 12.64 1.67
C ILE A 196 3.22 14.04 1.30
N GLU A 197 2.96 14.46 0.06
CA GLU A 197 3.37 15.77 -0.45
C GLU A 197 2.62 16.93 0.22
N ALA A 198 1.34 16.74 0.57
CA ALA A 198 0.56 17.70 1.35
C ALA A 198 1.14 17.92 2.77
N HIS A 199 1.71 16.89 3.40
CA HIS A 199 2.44 17.02 4.66
C HIS A 199 3.81 17.69 4.49
N ALA A 200 4.50 17.41 3.38
CA ALA A 200 5.85 17.90 3.13
C ALA A 200 5.91 19.36 2.67
N THR A 201 4.82 19.85 2.06
CA THR A 201 4.75 21.21 1.53
C THR A 201 4.27 22.17 2.63
N THR A 202 5.18 22.90 3.25
CA THR A 202 4.86 24.06 4.09
C THR A 202 4.85 25.35 3.25
N THR A 203 4.15 26.37 3.73
CA THR A 203 4.25 27.73 3.16
C THR A 203 5.70 28.19 3.15
N GLY A 204 6.24 28.54 1.98
CA GLY A 204 7.64 28.97 1.82
C GLY A 204 8.66 27.85 1.58
N SER A 205 8.24 26.60 1.44
CA SER A 205 9.15 25.50 1.08
C SER A 205 9.80 25.73 -0.29
N THR A 206 11.13 25.62 -0.34
CA THR A 206 11.95 25.67 -1.58
C THR A 206 12.23 24.28 -2.15
N ARG A 207 11.53 23.25 -1.67
CA ARG A 207 11.72 21.86 -2.10
C ARG A 207 11.40 21.70 -3.58
N ALA A 208 12.28 20.99 -4.30
CA ALA A 208 12.06 20.60 -5.68
C ALA A 208 10.81 19.70 -5.79
N ILE A 209 9.97 20.01 -6.77
CA ILE A 209 8.76 19.23 -7.06
C ILE A 209 9.15 18.02 -7.90
N HIS A 210 8.90 16.82 -7.38
CA HIS A 210 9.15 15.55 -8.07
C HIS A 210 7.87 14.75 -8.35
N TYR A 211 6.71 15.23 -7.88
CA TYR A 211 5.43 14.60 -8.16
C TYR A 211 4.87 15.07 -9.51
N PRO A 212 4.05 14.25 -10.19
CA PRO A 212 3.41 14.64 -11.45
C PRO A 212 2.47 15.85 -11.30
N ASP A 213 2.48 16.76 -12.29
CA ASP A 213 1.67 17.99 -12.26
C ASP A 213 0.19 17.76 -11.97
N ARG A 214 -0.38 16.64 -12.47
CA ARG A 214 -1.79 16.28 -12.23
C ARG A 214 -2.16 16.19 -10.74
N LEU A 215 -1.20 15.84 -9.87
CA LEU A 215 -1.44 15.70 -8.43
C LEU A 215 -1.50 17.06 -7.71
N SER A 216 -1.03 18.13 -8.34
CA SER A 216 -0.92 19.47 -7.73
C SER A 216 -2.24 19.98 -7.15
N SER A 217 -3.36 19.75 -7.85
CA SER A 217 -4.69 20.19 -7.42
C SER A 217 -5.10 19.53 -6.10
N THR A 218 -4.74 18.27 -5.91
CA THR A 218 -5.09 17.49 -4.72
C THR A 218 -4.15 17.78 -3.56
N ILE A 219 -2.85 17.92 -3.84
CA ILE A 219 -1.86 18.32 -2.83
C ILE A 219 -2.26 19.68 -2.22
N ARG A 220 -2.58 20.68 -3.06
CA ARG A 220 -3.04 22.00 -2.59
C ARG A 220 -4.36 21.93 -1.83
N ALA A 221 -5.27 21.05 -2.20
CA ALA A 221 -6.54 20.88 -1.51
C ALA A 221 -6.38 20.22 -0.12
N TRP A 222 -5.43 19.30 0.04
CA TRP A 222 -5.20 18.58 1.29
C TRP A 222 -4.18 19.25 2.22
N GLN A 223 -3.30 20.11 1.69
CA GLN A 223 -2.31 20.83 2.49
C GLN A 223 -2.89 21.58 3.70
N PRO A 224 -4.06 22.28 3.61
CA PRO A 224 -4.67 22.97 4.75
C PRO A 224 -5.03 22.06 5.93
N ILE A 225 -5.22 20.76 5.70
CA ILE A 225 -5.53 19.77 6.76
C ILE A 225 -4.33 19.61 7.71
N TYR A 226 -3.11 19.89 7.23
CA TYR A 226 -1.85 19.59 7.90
C TYR A 226 -0.94 20.79 8.13
N SER A 227 -1.28 21.95 7.56
CA SER A 227 -0.59 23.21 7.85
C SER A 227 -0.85 23.61 9.29
N TRP A 228 0.21 23.59 10.10
CA TRP A 228 0.20 24.12 11.46
C TRP A 228 0.15 25.65 11.37
N THR A 229 -0.85 26.26 12.00
CA THR A 229 -0.71 27.64 12.47
C THR A 229 0.14 27.56 13.73
N ASP A 230 1.37 28.05 13.66
CA ASP A 230 2.16 28.41 14.84
C ASP A 230 1.40 29.46 15.68
#